data_AF-A0A7Y3M290-F1
#
_entry.id   AF-A0A7Y3M290-F1
#
_cell.length_a   1.000
_cell.length_b   1.000
_cell.length_c   1.000
_cell.angle_alpha   90.00
_cell.angle_beta   90.00
_cell.angle_gamma   90.00
#
_symmetry.space_group_name_H-M   'P 1'
#
loop_
_entity.id
_entity.type
_entity.pdbx_description
1 polymer ?
#
loop_
_entity_poly.entity_id
_entity_poly.type
_entity_poly.pdbx_seq_one_letter_code
_entity_poly.pdbx_strand_id
1 'polypeptide(L)'
;MSGSDLTVDYDFLSDSEKKLSQLKKTFKDIENRRDDMREHWGSGKIADVMNDFVDNWDDYRTKLVESLDTVGQMVAGTKKAFEDLDTQLAKRDEKKQK
;
A
#
# COMPACT_ATOMS: atom_id res chain seq x y z
N MET A 1 -37.37 11.38 -1.19
CA MET A 1 -36.34 10.73 -2.04
C MET A 1 -35.08 10.70 -1.18
N SER A 2 -34.84 9.60 -0.45
CA SER A 2 -33.63 9.46 0.36
C SER A 2 -32.47 9.22 -0.60
N GLY A 3 -31.80 10.30 -1.01
CA GLY A 3 -30.50 10.18 -1.69
C GLY A 3 -29.61 9.33 -0.79
N SER A 4 -28.93 8.35 -1.36
CA SER A 4 -28.04 7.50 -0.57
C SER A 4 -27.03 8.38 0.16
N ASP A 5 -26.93 8.22 1.48
CA ASP A 5 -25.96 8.90 2.35
C ASP A 5 -24.50 8.49 2.05
N LEU A 6 -24.32 7.59 1.08
CA LEU A 6 -23.05 7.05 0.65
C LEU A 6 -22.64 7.70 -0.68
N THR A 7 -21.68 8.61 -0.61
CA THR A 7 -20.98 9.16 -1.78
C THR A 7 -19.60 8.51 -1.85
N VAL A 8 -19.26 7.92 -3.00
CA VAL A 8 -17.95 7.30 -3.22
C VAL A 8 -17.04 8.29 -3.93
N ASP A 9 -15.90 8.59 -3.33
CA ASP A 9 -14.85 9.40 -3.94
C ASP A 9 -13.86 8.50 -4.68
N TYR A 10 -14.12 8.26 -5.96
CA TYR A 10 -13.28 7.42 -6.82
C TYR A 10 -11.89 8.02 -7.08
N ASP A 11 -11.77 9.35 -7.07
CA ASP A 11 -10.49 10.03 -7.26
C ASP A 11 -9.60 9.81 -6.04
N PHE A 12 -10.16 9.96 -4.84
CA PHE A 12 -9.46 9.64 -3.60
C PHE A 12 -8.98 8.19 -3.56
N LEU A 13 -9.84 7.22 -3.89
CA LEU A 13 -9.46 5.81 -3.93
C LEU A 13 -8.32 5.56 -4.93
N SER A 14 -8.40 6.15 -6.13
CA SER A 14 -7.36 6.03 -7.15
C SER A 14 -6.02 6.65 -6.73
N ASP A 15 -6.07 7.78 -6.03
CA ASP A 15 -4.88 8.43 -5.51
C ASP A 15 -4.26 7.67 -4.34
N SER A 16 -5.09 7.07 -3.47
CA SER A 16 -4.64 6.16 -2.42
C SER A 16 -3.93 4.93 -3.00
N GLU A 17 -4.48 4.29 -4.05
CA GLU A 17 -3.83 3.17 -4.75
C GLU A 17 -2.43 3.57 -5.26
N LYS A 18 -2.33 4.71 -5.94
CA LYS A 18 -1.06 5.22 -6.47
C LYS A 18 -0.04 5.48 -5.36
N LYS A 19 -0.44 6.17 -4.29
CA LYS A 19 0.43 6.52 -3.16
C LYS A 19 0.92 5.27 -2.42
N LEU A 20 0.03 4.31 -2.15
CA LEU A 20 0.39 3.05 -1.49
C LEU A 20 1.36 2.23 -2.35
N SER A 21 1.12 2.16 -3.67
CA SER A 21 2.02 1.50 -4.62
C SER A 21 3.39 2.15 -4.68
N GLN A 22 3.45 3.50 -4.70
CA GLN A 22 4.69 4.26 -4.66
C GLN A 22 5.46 4.01 -3.37
N LEU A 23 4.80 4.10 -2.20
CA LEU A 23 5.44 3.80 -0.91
C LEU A 23 5.97 2.37 -0.86
N LYS A 24 5.15 1.39 -1.26
CA LYS A 24 5.55 -0.03 -1.32
C LYS A 24 6.82 -0.20 -2.15
N LYS A 25 6.88 0.43 -3.33
CA LYS A 25 8.05 0.41 -4.20
C LYS A 25 9.25 1.06 -3.54
N THR A 26 9.10 2.27 -3.01
CA THR A 26 10.18 2.98 -2.31
C THR A 26 10.78 2.14 -1.18
N PHE A 27 9.96 1.53 -0.32
CA PHE A 27 10.48 0.71 0.79
C PHE A 27 11.12 -0.61 0.33
N LYS A 28 10.64 -1.22 -0.77
CA LYS A 28 11.29 -2.38 -1.38
C LYS A 28 12.65 -2.04 -1.99
N ASP A 29 12.77 -0.85 -2.58
CA ASP A 29 13.96 -0.40 -3.31
C ASP A 29 15.05 0.15 -2.38
N ILE A 30 14.78 0.34 -1.07
CA ILE A 30 15.83 0.64 -0.09
C ILE A 30 16.77 -0.57 -0.03
N GLU A 31 17.95 -0.48 -0.63
CA GLU A 31 18.90 -1.60 -0.63
C GLU A 31 19.39 -1.93 0.79
N ASN A 32 19.59 -3.23 1.05
CA ASN A 32 20.19 -3.68 2.30
C ASN A 32 21.71 -3.54 2.19
N ARG A 33 22.23 -2.35 2.53
CA ARG A 33 23.66 -2.00 2.44
C ARG A 33 24.47 -2.44 3.66
N ARG A 34 23.97 -3.41 4.44
CA ARG A 34 24.58 -3.87 5.68
C ARG A 34 26.03 -4.30 5.47
N ASP A 35 26.23 -5.24 4.53
CA ASP A 35 27.52 -5.89 4.33
C ASP A 35 28.55 -4.90 3.77
N ASP A 36 28.12 -3.98 2.89
CA ASP A 36 28.95 -2.90 2.37
C ASP A 36 29.40 -1.90 3.44
N MET A 37 28.58 -1.68 4.48
CA MET A 37 28.84 -0.64 5.47
C MET A 37 29.53 -1.16 6.73
N ARG A 38 29.50 -2.49 6.95
CA ARG A 38 30.02 -3.11 8.17
C ARG A 38 31.50 -2.78 8.42
N GLU A 39 32.31 -2.78 7.38
CA GLU A 39 33.75 -2.46 7.45
C GLU A 39 34.00 -0.98 7.86
N HIS A 40 33.01 -0.12 7.68
CA HIS A 40 33.09 1.31 7.96
C HIS A 40 32.56 1.71 9.34
N TRP A 41 31.90 0.80 10.06
CA TRP A 41 31.30 1.09 11.38
C TRP A 41 32.30 1.18 12.54
N GLY A 42 33.58 0.90 12.28
CA GLY A 42 34.65 1.09 13.24
C GLY A 42 34.75 -0.07 14.24
N SER A 43 34.73 0.22 15.55
CA SER A 43 35.00 -0.80 16.58
C SER A 43 33.98 -1.95 16.52
N GLY A 44 34.42 -3.17 16.87
CA GLY A 44 33.57 -4.37 16.83
C GLY A 44 32.24 -4.21 17.58
N LYS A 45 32.24 -3.58 18.75
CA LYS A 45 31.02 -3.32 19.52
C LYS A 45 30.03 -2.40 18.79
N ILE A 46 30.51 -1.40 18.07
CA ILE A 46 29.65 -0.52 17.26
C ILE A 46 29.11 -1.30 16.06
N ALA A 47 29.97 -2.09 15.41
CA ALA A 47 29.56 -2.93 14.30
C ALA A 47 28.46 -3.93 14.72
N ASP A 48 28.57 -4.54 15.90
CA ASP A 48 27.57 -5.47 16.43
C ASP A 48 26.21 -4.79 16.66
N VAL A 49 26.18 -3.62 17.33
CA VAL A 49 24.94 -2.86 17.54
C VAL A 49 24.33 -2.40 16.22
N MET A 50 25.16 -2.03 15.25
CA MET A 50 24.68 -1.66 13.91
C MET A 50 24.13 -2.85 13.14
N ASN A 51 24.66 -4.07 13.31
CA ASN A 51 24.04 -5.28 12.74
C ASN A 51 22.64 -5.48 13.33
N ASP A 52 22.51 -5.43 14.66
CA ASP A 52 21.22 -5.60 15.34
C ASP A 52 20.22 -4.55 14.85
N PHE A 53 20.66 -3.30 14.64
CA PHE A 53 19.82 -2.25 14.10
C PHE A 53 19.35 -2.57 12.67
N VAL A 54 20.27 -2.95 11.78
CA VAL A 54 19.95 -3.20 10.37
C VAL A 54 19.07 -4.45 10.22
N ASP A 55 19.33 -5.51 10.98
CA ASP A 55 18.52 -6.73 10.96
C ASP A 55 17.09 -6.42 11.46
N ASN A 56 16.94 -5.69 12.57
CA ASN A 56 15.63 -5.25 13.04
C ASN A 56 14.93 -4.34 12.02
N TRP A 57 15.66 -3.40 11.42
CA TRP A 57 15.11 -2.51 10.39
C TRP A 57 14.58 -3.30 9.20
N ASP A 58 15.29 -4.34 8.75
CA ASP A 58 14.87 -5.18 7.63
C ASP A 58 13.56 -5.94 7.94
N ASP A 59 13.44 -6.49 9.15
CA ASP A 59 12.22 -7.16 9.62
C ASP A 59 11.02 -6.20 9.66
N TYR A 60 11.19 -5.00 10.23
CA TYR A 60 10.11 -4.02 10.33
C TYR A 60 9.75 -3.43 8.97
N ARG A 61 10.73 -3.23 8.09
CA ARG A 61 10.51 -2.79 6.71
C ARG A 61 9.70 -3.82 5.92
N THR A 62 10.00 -5.10 6.07
CA THR A 62 9.25 -6.19 5.44
C THR A 62 7.78 -6.15 5.88
N LYS A 63 7.52 -6.06 7.19
CA LYS A 63 6.16 -5.95 7.74
C LYS A 63 5.43 -4.69 7.25
N LEU A 64 6.13 -3.57 7.12
CA LEU A 64 5.57 -2.33 6.58
C LEU A 64 5.16 -2.51 5.11
N VAL A 65 6.02 -3.12 4.29
CA VAL A 65 5.72 -3.40 2.87
C VAL A 65 4.50 -4.32 2.71
N GLU A 66 4.38 -5.35 3.54
CA GLU A 66 3.21 -6.24 3.58
C GLU A 66 1.93 -5.49 4.00
N SER A 67 2.04 -4.61 4.99
CA SER A 67 0.93 -3.78 5.46
C SER A 67 0.45 -2.81 4.38
N LEU A 68 1.38 -2.14 3.67
CA LEU A 68 1.09 -1.27 2.54
C LEU A 68 0.38 -2.03 1.41
N ASP A 69 0.79 -3.26 1.13
CA ASP A 69 0.14 -4.10 0.13
C ASP A 69 -1.28 -4.47 0.53
N THR A 70 -1.47 -4.89 1.78
CA THR A 70 -2.76 -5.27 2.33
C THR A 70 -3.75 -4.10 2.25
N VAL A 71 -3.34 -2.91 2.71
CA VAL A 71 -4.19 -1.72 2.63
C VAL A 71 -4.45 -1.33 1.18
N GLY A 72 -3.46 -1.45 0.29
CA GLY A 72 -3.63 -1.20 -1.15
C GLY A 72 -4.68 -2.12 -1.77
N GLN A 73 -4.67 -3.41 -1.43
CA GLN A 73 -5.67 -4.38 -1.87
C GLN A 73 -7.08 -4.05 -1.34
N MET A 74 -7.19 -3.58 -0.09
CA MET A 74 -8.47 -3.16 0.47
C MET A 74 -9.05 -1.93 -0.26
N VAL A 75 -8.22 -0.93 -0.58
CA VAL A 75 -8.63 0.24 -1.36
C VAL A 75 -9.10 -0.19 -2.75
N ALA A 76 -8.31 -1.02 -3.44
CA ALA A 76 -8.64 -1.50 -4.77
C ALA A 76 -9.92 -2.36 -4.79
N GLY A 77 -10.07 -3.25 -3.80
CA GLY A 77 -11.27 -4.06 -3.63
C GLY A 77 -12.52 -3.19 -3.39
N THR A 78 -12.40 -2.16 -2.56
CA THR A 78 -13.49 -1.21 -2.29
C THR A 78 -13.89 -0.46 -3.55
N LYS A 79 -12.92 0.12 -4.27
CA LYS A 79 -13.15 0.83 -5.53
C LYS A 79 -13.87 -0.05 -6.55
N LYS A 80 -13.35 -1.25 -6.78
CA LYS A 80 -13.93 -2.21 -7.72
C LYS A 80 -15.35 -2.61 -7.35
N ALA A 81 -15.63 -2.85 -6.06
CA ALA A 81 -16.96 -3.23 -5.61
C ALA A 81 -18.00 -2.14 -5.92
N PHE A 82 -17.63 -0.86 -5.78
CA PHE A 82 -18.51 0.25 -6.14
C PHE A 82 -18.65 0.43 -7.66
N GLU A 83 -17.56 0.31 -8.44
CA GLU A 83 -17.63 0.35 -9.90
C GLU A 83 -18.54 -0.76 -10.47
N ASP A 84 -18.43 -1.97 -9.91
CA ASP A 84 -19.26 -3.13 -10.27
C ASP A 84 -20.74 -2.89 -9.90
N LEU A 85 -21.00 -2.25 -8.75
CA LEU A 85 -22.36 -1.88 -8.32
C LEU A 85 -22.98 -0.83 -9.25
N ASP A 86 -22.25 0.25 -9.54
CA ASP A 86 -22.71 1.32 -10.44
C ASP A 86 -23.00 0.78 -11.84
N THR A 87 -22.14 -0.10 -12.35
CA THR A 87 -22.34 -0.78 -13.64
C THR A 87 -23.61 -1.64 -13.65
N GLN A 88 -23.90 -2.36 -12.56
CA GLN A 88 -25.11 -3.17 -12.44
C GLN A 88 -26.38 -2.31 -12.38
N LEU A 89 -26.33 -1.19 -11.66
CA LEU A 89 -27.45 -0.25 -11.57
C LEU A 89 -27.74 0.41 -12.92
N ALA A 90 -26.71 0.91 -13.62
CA ALA A 90 -26.86 1.50 -14.95
C ALA A 90 -27.52 0.53 -15.95
N LYS A 91 -27.05 -0.73 -15.99
CA LYS A 91 -27.64 -1.78 -16.85
C LYS A 91 -29.10 -2.07 -16.50
N ARG A 92 -29.49 -1.99 -15.23
CA ARG A 92 -30.88 -2.21 -14.79
C ARG A 92 -31.78 -1.07 -15.26
N ASP A 93 -31.30 0.17 -15.20
CA ASP A 93 -32.07 1.34 -15.58
C ASP A 93 -32.24 1.43 -17.11
N GLU A 94 -31.22 1.08 -17.90
CA GLU A 94 -31.32 0.94 -19.36
C GLU A 94 -32.37 -0.10 -19.78
N LYS A 95 -32.48 -1.22 -19.05
CA LYS A 95 -33.49 -2.26 -19.31
C LYS A 95 -34.92 -1.83 -18.99
N LYS A 96 -35.11 -0.86 -18.08
CA LYS A 96 -36.45 -0.33 -17.75
C LYS A 96 -36.93 0.73 -18.75
N GLN A 97 -36.02 1.34 -19.51
CA GLN A 97 -36.34 2.36 -20.51
C GLN A 97 -36.65 1.79 -21.91
N LYS A 98 -36.44 0.49 -22.13
CA LYS A 98 -36.84 -0.25 -23.34
C LYS A 98 -38.13 -1.02 -23.10
#